data_AF-A0A1C3XUZ3-F1
#
_entry.id   AF-A0A1C3XUZ3-F1
#
_cell.length_a   1.000
_cell.length_b   1.000
_cell.length_c   1.000
_cell.angle_alpha   90.00
_cell.angle_beta   90.00
_cell.angle_gamma   90.00
#
_symmetry.space_group_name_H-M   'P 1'
#
loop_
_entity.id
_entity.type
_entity.pdbx_description
1 polymer ?
#
loop_
_entity_poly.entity_id
_entity_poly.type
_entity_poly.pdbx_seq_one_letter_code
_entity_poly.pdbx_strand_id
1 'polypeptide(L)'
;PIRFLTLRRMHLVHRALLSAVPSTSTVTRIAADHGFCELGRFAVAYRAAFGESPSETLKRPAKQIAIRLNRPSSLVAADANA
;
A
#
# COMPACT_ATOMS: atom_id res chain seq x y z
N PRO A 1 22.95 -14.94 1.29
CA PRO A 1 22.29 -14.79 -0.04
C PRO A 1 20.76 -15.02 -0.11
N ILE A 2 19.99 -15.00 1.00
CA ILE A 2 18.52 -15.17 0.98
C ILE A 2 17.76 -13.86 1.25
N ARG A 3 18.47 -12.82 1.74
CA ARG A 3 17.89 -11.54 2.14
C ARG A 3 17.23 -10.76 1.00
N PHE A 4 17.75 -10.87 -0.22
CA PHE A 4 17.23 -10.10 -1.36
C PHE A 4 15.81 -10.52 -1.77
N LEU A 5 15.52 -11.83 -1.75
CA LEU A 5 14.19 -12.34 -2.07
C LEU A 5 13.16 -11.97 -1.00
N THR A 6 13.55 -12.00 0.27
CA THR A 6 12.70 -11.55 1.38
C THR A 6 12.37 -10.07 1.28
N LEU A 7 13.36 -9.22 0.95
CA LEU A 7 13.14 -7.78 0.74
C LEU A 7 12.22 -7.52 -0.46
N ARG A 8 12.42 -8.24 -1.58
CA ARG A 8 11.53 -8.15 -2.74
C ARG A 8 10.08 -8.50 -2.38
N ARG A 9 9.87 -9.59 -1.64
CA ARG A 9 8.54 -10.00 -1.17
C ARG A 9 7.93 -9.00 -0.19
N MET A 10 8.72 -8.45 0.72
CA MET A 10 8.32 -7.36 1.62
C MET A 10 7.82 -6.14 0.86
N HIS A 11 8.53 -5.72 -0.19
CA HIS A 11 8.10 -4.61 -1.04
C HIS A 11 6.79 -4.91 -1.80
N LEU A 12 6.58 -6.15 -2.25
CA LEU A 12 5.33 -6.54 -2.90
C LEU A 12 4.15 -6.48 -1.92
N VAL A 13 4.34 -7.01 -0.70
CA VAL A 13 3.32 -6.92 0.36
C VAL A 13 3.01 -5.46 0.70
N HIS A 14 4.02 -4.61 0.85
CA HIS A 14 3.82 -3.18 1.11
C HIS A 14 2.97 -2.51 0.02
N ARG A 15 3.26 -2.77 -1.26
CA ARG A 15 2.45 -2.26 -2.37
C ARG A 15 1.02 -2.80 -2.35
N ALA A 16 0.86 -4.09 -2.07
CA ALA A 16 -0.46 -4.71 -1.96
C ALA A 16 -1.27 -4.09 -0.82
N LEU A 17 -0.67 -3.86 0.35
CA LEU A 17 -1.30 -3.19 1.49
C LEU A 17 -1.71 -1.74 1.17
N LEU A 18 -0.89 -1.00 0.42
CA LEU A 18 -1.20 0.37 -0.01
C LEU A 18 -2.33 0.44 -1.05
N SER A 19 -2.43 -0.57 -1.94
CA SER A 19 -3.51 -0.65 -2.94
C SER A 19 -4.78 -1.31 -2.41
N ALA A 20 -4.68 -2.02 -1.30
CA ALA A 20 -5.77 -2.80 -0.75
C ALA A 20 -6.81 -1.89 -0.10
N VAL A 21 -8.08 -2.27 -0.24
CA VAL A 21 -9.17 -1.60 0.44
C VAL A 21 -9.34 -2.26 1.82
N PRO A 22 -9.22 -1.51 2.92
CA PRO A 22 -9.29 -2.06 4.28
C PRO A 22 -10.63 -2.75 4.59
N SER A 23 -11.68 -2.47 3.82
CA SER A 23 -13.01 -3.10 3.93
C SER A 23 -13.09 -4.50 3.30
N THR A 24 -12.23 -4.82 2.33
CA THR A 24 -12.30 -6.09 1.56
C THR A 24 -11.04 -6.95 1.69
N SER A 25 -9.99 -6.42 2.29
CA SER A 25 -8.69 -7.08 2.38
C SER A 25 -8.14 -6.97 3.80
N THR A 26 -7.48 -8.02 4.25
CA THR A 26 -6.86 -8.08 5.58
C THR A 26 -5.35 -8.30 5.44
N VAL A 27 -4.59 -7.83 6.42
CA VAL A 27 -3.15 -8.06 6.49
C VAL A 27 -2.83 -9.55 6.39
N THR A 28 -3.61 -10.40 7.06
CA THR A 28 -3.44 -11.86 7.05
C THR A 28 -3.57 -12.45 5.66
N ARG A 29 -4.59 -12.04 4.90
CA ARG A 29 -4.82 -12.54 3.54
C ARG A 29 -3.68 -12.13 2.61
N ILE A 30 -3.30 -10.86 2.65
CA ILE A 30 -2.21 -10.33 1.81
C ILE A 30 -0.87 -11.00 2.16
N ALA A 31 -0.59 -11.20 3.44
CA ALA A 31 0.62 -11.91 3.88
C ALA A 31 0.64 -13.35 3.37
N ALA A 32 -0.47 -14.08 3.50
CA ALA A 32 -0.60 -15.45 3.03
C ALA A 32 -0.43 -15.56 1.50
N ASP A 33 -1.05 -14.67 0.72
CA ASP A 33 -0.93 -14.63 -0.74
C ASP A 33 0.52 -14.42 -1.22
N HIS A 34 1.34 -13.77 -0.40
CA HIS A 34 2.77 -13.55 -0.66
C HIS A 34 3.71 -14.57 0.01
N GLY A 35 3.16 -15.62 0.62
CA GLY A 35 3.91 -16.74 1.20
C GLY A 35 4.41 -16.51 2.63
N PHE A 36 3.80 -15.59 3.39
CA PHE A 36 4.08 -15.37 4.81
C PHE A 36 3.00 -16.04 5.67
N CYS A 37 3.33 -17.17 6.28
CA CYS A 37 2.43 -17.89 7.18
C CYS A 37 2.55 -17.43 8.65
N GLU A 38 3.74 -16.99 9.07
CA GLU A 38 4.01 -16.54 10.45
C GLU A 38 3.73 -15.03 10.60
N LEU A 39 2.48 -14.65 10.86
CA LEU A 39 2.05 -13.24 10.95
C LEU A 39 2.83 -12.44 12.00
N GLY A 40 3.18 -13.04 13.13
CA GLY A 40 3.97 -12.38 14.18
C GLY A 40 5.39 -12.03 13.71
N ARG A 41 6.11 -13.00 13.16
CA ARG A 41 7.46 -12.76 12.59
C ARG A 41 7.42 -11.79 11.41
N PHE A 42 6.40 -11.94 10.55
CA PHE A 42 6.17 -11.04 9.44
C PHE A 42 5.98 -9.59 9.92
N ALA A 43 5.12 -9.34 10.92
CA ALA A 43 4.87 -8.00 11.44
C ALA A 43 6.14 -7.35 12.03
N VAL A 44 6.95 -8.13 12.75
CA VAL A 44 8.24 -7.65 13.30
C VAL A 44 9.22 -7.32 12.17
N ALA A 45 9.39 -8.21 11.20
CA ALA A 45 10.27 -7.98 10.06
C ALA A 45 9.81 -6.81 9.18
N TYR A 46 8.49 -6.65 9.02
CA TYR A 46 7.88 -5.56 8.27
C TYR A 46 8.15 -4.22 8.95
N ARG A 47 7.90 -4.12 10.26
CA ARG A 47 8.17 -2.91 11.04
C ARG A 47 9.66 -2.56 11.03
N ALA A 48 10.55 -3.55 11.09
CA ALA A 48 11.99 -3.32 10.99
C ALA A 48 12.41 -2.78 9.60
N ALA A 49 11.69 -3.13 8.54
CA ALA A 49 11.98 -2.69 7.17
C ALA A 49 11.33 -1.34 6.81
N PHE A 50 10.10 -1.08 7.26
CA PHE A 50 9.30 0.07 6.82
C PHE A 50 8.98 1.08 7.94
N GLY A 51 9.30 0.78 9.20
CA GLY A 51 9.07 1.65 10.36
C GLY A 51 7.63 1.67 10.89
N GLU A 52 6.65 1.20 10.13
CA GLU A 52 5.23 1.08 10.51
C GLU A 52 4.75 -0.37 10.51
N SER A 53 3.65 -0.68 11.20
CA SER A 53 3.06 -2.02 11.15
C SER A 53 2.23 -2.22 9.87
N PRO A 54 2.10 -3.46 9.35
CA PRO A 54 1.32 -3.73 8.15
C PRO A 54 -0.17 -3.39 8.31
N SER A 55 -0.69 -3.45 9.55
CA SER A 55 -2.04 -2.99 9.89
C SER A 55 -2.18 -1.48 9.79
N GLU A 56 -1.15 -0.72 10.18
CA GLU A 56 -1.14 0.74 9.99
C GLU A 56 -1.05 1.10 8.51
N THR A 57 -0.22 0.40 7.72
CA THR A 57 -0.16 0.60 6.26
C THR A 57 -1.52 0.35 5.60
N LEU A 58 -2.23 -0.72 5.99
CA LEU A 58 -3.55 -1.04 5.44
C LEU A 58 -4.65 -0.08 5.92
N LYS A 59 -4.56 0.39 7.17
CA LYS A 59 -5.50 1.38 7.72
C LYS A 59 -5.24 2.78 7.18
N ARG A 60 -4.03 3.04 6.65
CA ARG A 60 -3.70 4.31 6.02
C ARG A 60 -4.60 4.47 4.81
N PRO A 61 -5.55 5.40 4.86
CA PRO A 61 -6.57 5.43 3.84
C PRO A 61 -5.91 5.83 2.51
N ALA A 62 -6.14 5.02 1.47
CA ALA A 62 -5.93 5.41 0.07
C ALA A 62 -6.60 6.76 -0.30
N LYS A 63 -7.42 7.31 0.62
CA LYS A 63 -7.87 8.70 0.68
C LYS A 63 -6.74 9.71 0.41
N GLN A 64 -5.47 9.44 0.74
CA GLN A 64 -4.39 10.39 0.44
C GLN A 64 -4.03 10.45 -1.07
N ILE A 65 -4.19 9.34 -1.81
CA ILE A 65 -4.04 9.34 -3.28
C ILE A 65 -5.24 10.03 -3.92
N ALA A 66 -6.45 9.80 -3.40
CA ALA A 66 -7.66 10.49 -3.88
C ALA A 66 -7.62 12.01 -3.64
N ILE A 67 -7.03 12.48 -2.53
CA ILE A 67 -6.84 13.93 -2.29
C ILE A 67 -5.85 14.55 -3.30
N ARG A 68 -4.89 13.77 -3.83
CA ARG A 68 -3.97 14.24 -4.88
C ARG A 68 -4.53 14.12 -6.29
N LEU A 69 -5.46 13.18 -6.55
CA LEU A 69 -6.16 13.06 -7.84
C LEU A 69 -7.43 13.92 -7.94
N ASN A 70 -7.92 14.52 -6.86
CA ASN A 70 -9.01 15.50 -6.91
C ASN A 70 -8.53 16.90 -7.33
N ARG A 71 -7.61 17.00 -8.31
CA ARG A 71 -7.44 18.24 -9.06
C ARG A 71 -8.72 18.35 -9.90
N PRO A 72 -9.65 19.28 -9.61
CA PRO A 72 -10.78 19.48 -10.49
C PRO A 72 -10.20 19.79 -11.87
N SER A 73 -10.58 18.98 -12.84
CA SER A 73 -10.49 19.25 -14.26
C SER A 73 -11.39 20.44 -14.59
N SER A 74 -11.18 21.59 -13.95
CA SER A 74 -11.89 22.83 -14.22
C SER A 74 -11.18 23.52 -15.38
N LEU A 75 -11.74 23.32 -16.58
CA LEU A 75 -12.09 24.42 -17.46
C LEU A 75 -10.93 25.34 -17.93
N VAL A 76 -9.90 24.77 -18.55
CA VAL A 76 -9.19 25.48 -19.61
C VAL A 76 -9.87 25.14 -20.94
N ALA A 77 -11.04 25.74 -21.14
CA ALA A 77 -11.77 25.80 -22.40
C ALA A 77 -12.27 27.24 -22.66
N ALA A 78 -11.64 28.22 -22.02
CA ALA A 78 -11.73 29.62 -22.43
C ALA A 78 -10.44 29.88 -23.22
N ASP A 79 -10.60 30.17 -24.51
CA ASP A 79 -9.70 30.95 -25.39
C ASP A 79 -9.86 30.45 -26.84
N ALA A 80 -11.07 30.60 -27.36
CA ALA A 80 -11.35 30.50 -28.80
C ALA A 80 -12.55 31.39 -29.15
N ASN A 81 -12.44 32.69 -28.87
CA ASN A 81 -13.19 33.70 -29.60
C ASN A 81 -12.56 35.10 -29.41
N ALA A 82 -11.72 35.49 -30.36
CA ALA A 82 -11.37 36.88 -30.67
C ALA A 82 -10.95 36.93 -32.14
#